data_AF-A0A8H8DQZ3-F1
#
_entry.id   AF-A0A8H8DQZ3-F1
#
_cell.length_a   1.000
_cell.length_b   1.000
_cell.length_c   1.000
_cell.angle_alpha   90.00
_cell.angle_beta   90.00
_cell.angle_gamma   90.00
#
_symmetry.space_group_name_H-M   'P 1'
#
loop_
_entity.id
_entity.type
_entity.pdbx_description
1 polymer ?
#
loop_
_entity_poly.entity_id
_entity_poly.type
_entity_poly.pdbx_seq_one_letter_code
_entity_poly.pdbx_strand_id
1 'polypeptide(L)'
;MWSVVLGDDTSMYSLVLERSITTEEKCKSFLRGLCRIISKLQKGNFTDILEKLCDETKRNKYCEGLFTEGHSIRNDLLKKCNGLKTELEYYLHYGEDAFLAEKNARTEVEHCENLETLCNVFERICHDTIAGLCTRFKGLCYKRLYADYEDRILLRVIDDELVYDEQGHYPKCVRNLLKECYCLISMGPSMVSSCFLPPQTCQYYAEGKKTTCRYLDKYLGGFFSGEKLDITGYTQEIPRNNCSFLGVCYYYLAQCRNQTIKNFCNSTVIKECSEKNDPDLLFMGQMDLGTCKSTFKDFNLTWYFSGEKGDGILFPHKDPYLTSLLIYGSSLRGTPASLEQRCKDFLRSRHSSDMYVFPNLRTYCESGLTDECNNMDNKVNKMCTNLNATFKELSLNSSEGVWAVLWNSTANKITTPQCIMLTEECFYLGRLCSGIKDICVNLRALCHTVGTKRSNLNSFWKKLKEESPSLDLDVFNFENESTSWSSVNKPIENACAKFGATNEILFRWCLRPTSSTPPPPHTSISDLFTRLLYDFSWRHKDLVWSFNYTDGNRTLTECAYYFSECNSLSTIFRDLTHNCTTLRKTCLNGYKPKKPTLMKSI
;
A
#
# COMPACT_ATOMS: atom_id res chain seq x y z
N MET A 1 3.64 7.14 -16.80
CA MET A 1 2.36 7.78 -17.14
C MET A 1 2.24 9.28 -16.82
N TRP A 2 2.60 9.73 -15.62
CA TRP A 2 2.31 11.10 -15.17
C TRP A 2 2.79 12.22 -16.12
N SER A 3 3.96 12.09 -16.75
CA SER A 3 4.45 13.04 -17.76
C SER A 3 3.54 13.16 -18.99
N VAL A 4 2.92 12.05 -19.42
CA VAL A 4 1.95 12.01 -20.53
C VAL A 4 0.68 12.77 -20.13
N VAL A 5 0.20 12.56 -18.90
CA VAL A 5 -0.94 13.31 -18.34
C VAL A 5 -0.66 14.81 -18.34
N LEU A 6 0.53 15.22 -17.91
CA LEU A 6 0.94 16.64 -17.89
C LEU A 6 0.99 17.29 -19.28
N GLY A 7 1.22 16.49 -20.33
CA GLY A 7 1.31 16.95 -21.72
C GLY A 7 -0.02 16.95 -22.47
N ASP A 8 -1.12 16.57 -21.82
CA ASP A 8 -2.43 16.36 -22.45
C ASP A 8 -3.51 17.23 -21.78
N ASP A 9 -3.99 18.23 -22.51
CA ASP A 9 -4.96 19.22 -22.02
C ASP A 9 -6.21 18.56 -21.44
N THR A 10 -6.79 17.55 -22.10
CA THR A 10 -8.01 16.87 -21.60
C THR A 10 -7.76 16.20 -20.26
N SER A 11 -6.60 15.55 -20.10
CA SER A 11 -6.22 14.90 -18.84
C SER A 11 -5.95 15.92 -17.73
N MET A 12 -5.27 17.02 -18.05
CA MET A 12 -4.97 18.07 -17.07
C MET A 12 -6.22 18.79 -16.58
N TYR A 13 -7.13 19.17 -17.48
CA TYR A 13 -8.42 19.70 -17.07
C TYR A 13 -9.21 18.64 -16.27
N SER A 14 -9.15 17.37 -16.65
CA SER A 14 -9.84 16.30 -15.92
C SER A 14 -9.33 16.10 -14.50
N LEU A 15 -8.02 16.24 -14.29
CA LEU A 15 -7.40 16.16 -12.96
C LEU A 15 -7.90 17.26 -12.03
N VAL A 16 -8.10 18.47 -12.58
CA VAL A 16 -8.42 19.71 -11.86
C VAL A 16 -9.91 19.83 -11.54
N LEU A 17 -10.78 19.31 -12.39
CA LEU A 17 -12.23 19.45 -12.22
C LEU A 17 -12.78 18.53 -11.12
N GLU A 18 -13.79 19.04 -10.42
CA GLU A 18 -14.50 18.36 -9.34
C GLU A 18 -15.78 17.68 -9.85
N ARG A 19 -16.23 16.62 -9.16
CA ARG A 19 -17.46 15.87 -9.51
C ARG A 19 -18.72 16.76 -9.54
N SER A 20 -18.72 17.86 -8.78
CA SER A 20 -19.85 18.81 -8.73
C SER A 20 -19.99 19.68 -9.99
N ILE A 21 -19.01 19.63 -10.90
CA ILE A 21 -19.00 20.41 -12.13
C ILE A 21 -19.81 19.67 -13.20
N THR A 22 -21.11 19.94 -13.19
CA THR A 22 -22.10 19.27 -14.05
C THR A 22 -22.60 20.12 -15.21
N THR A 23 -22.16 21.38 -15.33
CA THR A 23 -22.57 22.29 -16.40
C THR A 23 -21.40 23.12 -16.92
N GLU A 24 -21.56 23.65 -18.13
CA GLU A 24 -20.58 24.50 -18.79
C GLU A 24 -20.25 25.75 -17.97
N GLU A 25 -21.26 26.44 -17.44
CA GLU A 25 -21.09 27.65 -16.64
C GLU A 25 -20.33 27.36 -15.34
N LYS A 26 -20.63 26.23 -14.70
CA LYS A 26 -19.89 25.79 -13.51
C LYS A 26 -18.42 25.53 -13.84
N CYS A 27 -18.15 24.87 -14.97
CA CYS A 27 -16.78 24.65 -15.45
C CYS A 27 -16.05 25.98 -15.72
N LYS A 28 -16.68 26.89 -16.48
CA LYS A 28 -16.11 28.20 -16.82
C LYS A 28 -15.87 29.05 -15.57
N SER A 29 -16.79 28.99 -14.60
CA SER A 29 -16.68 29.71 -13.33
C SER A 29 -15.53 29.16 -12.47
N PHE A 30 -15.48 27.84 -12.31
CA PHE A 30 -14.44 27.16 -11.52
C PHE A 30 -13.04 27.43 -12.08
N LEU A 31 -12.84 27.20 -13.38
CA LEU A 31 -11.53 27.40 -14.00
C LEU A 31 -11.12 28.89 -14.06
N ARG A 32 -12.07 29.83 -14.17
CA ARG A 32 -11.77 31.27 -14.01
C ARG A 32 -11.34 31.61 -12.59
N GLY A 33 -12.03 31.04 -11.59
CA GLY A 33 -11.67 31.19 -10.18
C GLY A 33 -10.25 30.69 -9.91
N LEU A 34 -9.93 29.49 -10.41
CA LEU A 34 -8.62 28.90 -10.29
C LEU A 34 -7.52 29.81 -10.88
N CYS A 35 -7.73 30.34 -12.10
CA CYS A 35 -6.75 31.22 -12.77
C CYS A 35 -6.48 32.54 -12.05
N ARG A 36 -7.45 33.07 -11.30
CA ARG A 36 -7.24 34.26 -10.46
C ARG A 36 -6.36 33.99 -9.24
N ILE A 37 -6.30 32.74 -8.80
CA ILE A 37 -5.51 32.31 -7.64
C ILE A 37 -4.09 31.96 -8.09
N ILE A 38 -3.94 31.34 -9.26
CA ILE A 38 -2.62 30.92 -9.80
C ILE A 38 -1.62 32.07 -9.84
N SER A 39 -2.04 33.27 -10.27
CA SER A 39 -1.16 34.46 -10.32
C SER A 39 -0.66 34.93 -8.95
N LYS A 40 -1.23 34.41 -7.85
CA LYS A 40 -0.87 34.71 -6.47
C LYS A 40 0.00 33.61 -5.85
N LEU A 41 0.17 32.48 -6.52
CA LEU A 41 1.00 31.38 -6.05
C LEU A 41 2.47 31.65 -6.35
N GLN A 42 3.34 31.07 -5.53
CA GLN A 42 4.78 31.10 -5.76
C GLN A 42 5.13 30.41 -7.09
N LYS A 43 5.99 31.03 -7.89
CA LYS A 43 6.44 30.47 -9.18
C LYS A 43 7.26 29.19 -9.00
N GLY A 44 6.98 28.21 -9.86
CA GLY A 44 7.72 26.95 -10.00
C GLY A 44 7.01 25.98 -10.94
N ASN A 45 7.52 24.77 -11.08
CA ASN A 45 7.01 23.76 -12.02
C ASN A 45 5.48 23.51 -11.87
N PHE A 46 4.97 23.48 -10.63
CA PHE A 46 3.54 23.33 -10.37
C PHE A 46 2.71 24.50 -10.93
N THR A 47 3.12 25.74 -10.69
CA THR A 47 2.40 26.90 -11.22
C THR A 47 2.58 27.04 -12.73
N ASP A 48 3.74 26.68 -13.28
CA ASP A 48 4.00 26.73 -14.72
C ASP A 48 3.06 25.78 -15.50
N ILE A 49 2.75 24.61 -14.92
CA ILE A 49 1.76 23.68 -15.46
C ILE A 49 0.36 24.28 -15.35
N LEU A 50 0.01 24.89 -14.22
CA LEU A 50 -1.31 25.49 -14.00
C LEU A 50 -1.55 26.71 -14.90
N GLU A 51 -0.54 27.55 -15.13
CA GLU A 51 -0.63 28.72 -16.01
C GLU A 51 -0.99 28.33 -17.44
N LYS A 52 -0.53 27.17 -17.93
CA LYS A 52 -0.90 26.64 -19.26
C LYS A 52 -2.40 26.38 -19.39
N LEU A 53 -3.10 26.11 -18.28
CA LEU A 53 -4.55 25.88 -18.25
C LEU A 53 -5.36 27.18 -18.25
N CYS A 54 -4.71 28.33 -18.09
CA CYS A 54 -5.36 29.62 -17.87
C CYS A 54 -5.58 30.49 -19.11
N ASP A 55 -5.16 30.02 -20.28
CA ASP A 55 -5.55 30.62 -21.55
C ASP A 55 -7.08 30.64 -21.67
N GLU A 56 -7.65 31.84 -21.80
CA GLU A 56 -9.10 32.04 -21.77
C GLU A 56 -9.81 31.33 -22.92
N THR A 57 -9.22 31.38 -24.12
CA THR A 57 -9.76 30.73 -25.30
C THR A 57 -9.77 29.22 -25.13
N LYS A 58 -8.66 28.61 -24.69
CA LYS A 58 -8.56 27.17 -24.43
C LYS A 58 -9.53 26.71 -23.35
N ARG A 59 -9.59 27.42 -22.21
CA ARG A 59 -10.50 27.08 -21.10
C ARG A 59 -11.97 27.13 -21.53
N ASN A 60 -12.37 28.20 -22.20
CA ASN A 60 -13.76 28.36 -22.63
C ASN A 60 -14.13 27.28 -23.66
N LYS A 61 -13.24 27.03 -24.63
CA LYS A 61 -13.39 25.94 -25.61
C LYS A 61 -13.44 24.57 -24.94
N TYR A 62 -12.66 24.35 -23.88
CA TYR A 62 -12.69 23.11 -23.11
C TYR A 62 -14.03 22.91 -22.42
N CYS A 63 -14.52 23.89 -21.67
CA CYS A 63 -15.80 23.77 -20.98
C CYS A 63 -16.96 23.59 -21.96
N GLU A 64 -17.04 24.41 -23.02
CA GLU A 64 -18.06 24.24 -24.06
C GLU A 64 -17.96 22.85 -24.71
N GLY A 65 -16.75 22.45 -25.09
CA GLY A 65 -16.49 21.19 -25.74
C GLY A 65 -16.68 19.95 -24.86
N LEU A 66 -16.64 20.09 -23.53
CA LEU A 66 -16.90 19.02 -22.57
C LEU A 66 -18.40 18.69 -22.50
N PHE A 67 -19.26 19.70 -22.59
CA PHE A 67 -20.72 19.54 -22.45
C PHE A 67 -21.45 19.47 -23.80
N THR A 68 -20.80 19.81 -24.91
CA THR A 68 -21.36 19.69 -26.26
C THR A 68 -21.26 18.26 -26.80
N GLU A 69 -22.38 17.70 -27.25
CA GLU A 69 -22.43 16.36 -27.86
C GLU A 69 -21.67 16.33 -29.20
N GLY A 70 -20.92 15.26 -29.46
CA GLY A 70 -20.13 15.10 -30.68
C GLY A 70 -18.87 15.97 -30.79
N HIS A 71 -18.62 16.86 -29.82
CA HIS A 71 -17.43 17.70 -29.81
C HIS A 71 -16.17 16.88 -29.51
N SER A 72 -15.03 17.27 -30.10
CA SER A 72 -13.76 16.52 -30.03
C SER A 72 -13.27 16.29 -28.60
N ILE A 73 -13.42 17.28 -27.72
CA ILE A 73 -13.02 17.21 -26.30
C ILE A 73 -13.83 16.17 -25.53
N ARG A 74 -15.16 16.19 -25.67
CA ARG A 74 -16.03 15.17 -25.06
C ARG A 74 -15.73 13.78 -25.63
N ASN A 75 -15.53 13.66 -26.94
CA ASN A 75 -15.20 12.38 -27.58
C ASN A 75 -13.84 11.85 -27.10
N ASP A 76 -12.84 12.71 -26.93
CA ASP A 76 -11.52 12.36 -26.42
C ASP A 76 -11.59 11.91 -24.94
N LEU A 77 -12.32 12.65 -24.10
CA LEU A 77 -12.58 12.23 -22.72
C LEU A 77 -13.30 10.87 -22.67
N LEU A 78 -14.36 10.67 -23.45
CA LEU A 78 -15.07 9.40 -23.51
C LEU A 78 -14.17 8.26 -24.00
N LYS A 79 -13.32 8.52 -25.00
CA LYS A 79 -12.33 7.55 -25.49
C LYS A 79 -11.36 7.17 -24.37
N LYS A 80 -10.87 8.12 -23.58
CA LYS A 80 -9.98 7.87 -22.43
C LYS A 80 -10.68 7.15 -21.29
N CYS A 81 -11.91 7.55 -20.92
CA CYS A 81 -12.71 6.86 -19.90
C CYS A 81 -12.96 5.39 -20.32
N ASN A 82 -13.37 5.16 -21.57
CA ASN A 82 -13.66 3.82 -22.08
C ASN A 82 -12.40 2.98 -22.30
N GLY A 83 -11.29 3.61 -22.71
CA GLY A 83 -9.99 2.97 -22.81
C GLY A 83 -9.52 2.46 -21.45
N LEU A 84 -9.53 3.34 -20.44
CA LEU A 84 -9.23 2.96 -19.06
C LEU A 84 -10.18 1.88 -18.54
N LYS A 85 -11.50 1.99 -18.79
CA LYS A 85 -12.47 0.96 -18.44
C LYS A 85 -12.08 -0.41 -19.02
N THR A 86 -11.74 -0.45 -20.31
CA THR A 86 -11.37 -1.69 -21.02
C THR A 86 -10.12 -2.32 -20.42
N GLU A 87 -9.10 -1.50 -20.11
CA GLU A 87 -7.88 -1.96 -19.44
C GLU A 87 -8.18 -2.51 -18.04
N LEU A 88 -8.96 -1.79 -17.22
CA LEU A 88 -9.32 -2.25 -15.88
C LEU A 88 -10.14 -3.56 -15.94
N GLU A 89 -11.09 -3.66 -16.87
CA GLU A 89 -11.85 -4.89 -17.11
C GLU A 89 -10.94 -6.05 -17.53
N TYR A 90 -9.94 -5.81 -18.38
CA TYR A 90 -8.96 -6.83 -18.78
C TYR A 90 -8.22 -7.43 -17.57
N TYR A 91 -7.76 -6.60 -16.63
CA TYR A 91 -7.10 -7.07 -15.42
C TYR A 91 -8.06 -7.72 -14.41
N LEU A 92 -9.33 -7.30 -14.39
CA LEU A 92 -10.34 -7.82 -13.46
C LEU A 92 -11.10 -9.06 -13.98
N HIS A 93 -11.06 -9.35 -15.28
CA HIS A 93 -11.86 -10.39 -15.95
C HIS A 93 -11.56 -11.82 -15.44
N TYR A 94 -10.37 -12.07 -14.90
CA TYR A 94 -9.99 -13.41 -14.40
C TYR A 94 -10.40 -13.69 -12.94
N GLY A 95 -11.07 -12.75 -12.28
CA GLY A 95 -11.60 -12.91 -10.93
C GLY A 95 -10.53 -12.95 -9.83
N GLU A 96 -10.94 -12.60 -8.61
CA GLU A 96 -10.05 -12.57 -7.44
C GLU A 96 -9.72 -13.98 -6.89
N ASP A 97 -10.52 -15.00 -7.26
CA ASP A 97 -10.39 -16.38 -6.78
C ASP A 97 -9.35 -17.22 -7.54
N ALA A 98 -8.87 -16.73 -8.69
CA ALA A 98 -7.83 -17.40 -9.48
C ALA A 98 -6.40 -17.19 -8.92
N PHE A 99 -6.27 -16.64 -7.71
CA PHE A 99 -5.01 -16.14 -7.18
C PHE A 99 -4.08 -17.20 -6.59
N LEU A 100 -4.48 -18.47 -6.55
CA LEU A 100 -3.67 -19.57 -6.03
C LEU A 100 -3.18 -20.55 -7.10
N ALA A 101 -3.55 -20.39 -8.37
CA ALA A 101 -3.08 -21.28 -9.43
C ALA A 101 -2.99 -20.58 -10.80
N GLU A 102 -1.75 -20.53 -11.33
CA GLU A 102 -1.38 -20.39 -12.75
C GLU A 102 -1.76 -19.15 -13.58
N LYS A 103 -2.79 -18.35 -13.24
CA LYS A 103 -3.32 -17.30 -14.16
C LYS A 103 -2.96 -15.85 -13.81
N ASN A 104 -2.15 -15.65 -12.78
CA ASN A 104 -1.87 -14.34 -12.17
C ASN A 104 -0.69 -13.55 -12.74
N ALA A 105 -0.17 -14.01 -13.85
CA ALA A 105 0.93 -13.43 -14.59
C ALA A 105 0.42 -12.27 -15.46
N ARG A 106 -0.22 -11.23 -14.91
CA ARG A 106 -0.67 -10.08 -15.74
C ARG A 106 -0.47 -8.72 -15.09
N THR A 107 -0.80 -8.54 -13.82
CA THR A 107 -0.66 -7.23 -13.15
C THR A 107 0.75 -7.11 -12.56
N GLU A 108 1.48 -6.08 -12.98
CA GLU A 108 2.83 -5.76 -12.49
C GLU A 108 2.82 -4.38 -11.85
N VAL A 109 3.86 -4.08 -11.06
CA VAL A 109 4.00 -2.77 -10.39
C VAL A 109 3.89 -1.62 -11.39
N GLU A 110 4.44 -1.77 -12.60
CA GLU A 110 4.32 -0.78 -13.69
C GLU A 110 2.85 -0.54 -14.10
N HIS A 111 2.03 -1.60 -14.15
CA HIS A 111 0.60 -1.48 -14.44
C HIS A 111 -0.12 -0.73 -13.30
N CYS A 112 0.25 -1.00 -12.05
CA CYS A 112 -0.27 -0.27 -10.90
C CYS A 112 0.11 1.22 -10.95
N GLU A 113 1.38 1.56 -11.16
CA GLU A 113 1.82 2.94 -11.30
C GLU A 113 1.04 3.69 -12.40
N ASN A 114 0.89 3.08 -13.58
CA ASN A 114 0.26 3.74 -14.71
C ASN A 114 -1.27 3.86 -14.58
N LEU A 115 -1.96 2.77 -14.24
CA LEU A 115 -3.42 2.73 -14.19
C LEU A 115 -3.97 3.36 -12.91
N GLU A 116 -3.25 3.32 -11.78
CA GLU A 116 -3.66 4.07 -10.59
C GLU A 116 -3.55 5.58 -10.81
N THR A 117 -2.48 6.07 -11.45
CA THR A 117 -2.40 7.49 -11.85
C THR A 117 -3.61 7.88 -12.71
N LEU A 118 -3.98 7.04 -13.69
CA LEU A 118 -5.15 7.30 -14.52
C LEU A 118 -6.47 7.28 -13.74
N CYS A 119 -6.67 6.30 -12.87
CA CYS A 119 -7.82 6.29 -11.97
C CYS A 119 -7.87 7.58 -11.15
N ASN A 120 -6.75 8.01 -10.58
CA ASN A 120 -6.67 9.21 -9.78
C ASN A 120 -7.00 10.47 -10.61
N VAL A 121 -6.61 10.53 -11.89
CA VAL A 121 -6.99 11.62 -12.81
C VAL A 121 -8.49 11.61 -13.13
N PHE A 122 -9.02 10.47 -13.60
CA PHE A 122 -10.32 10.41 -14.28
C PHE A 122 -11.51 10.01 -13.42
N GLU A 123 -11.31 9.37 -12.27
CA GLU A 123 -12.40 8.77 -11.47
C GLU A 123 -13.49 9.77 -11.07
N ARG A 124 -13.17 11.06 -10.95
CA ARG A 124 -14.16 12.09 -10.59
C ARG A 124 -15.09 12.48 -11.74
N ILE A 125 -14.59 12.44 -12.97
CA ILE A 125 -15.34 12.87 -14.17
C ILE A 125 -15.96 11.67 -14.86
N CYS A 126 -15.24 10.55 -14.92
CA CYS A 126 -15.71 9.28 -15.47
C CYS A 126 -16.39 8.41 -14.39
N HIS A 127 -16.85 8.99 -13.28
CA HIS A 127 -17.27 8.27 -12.06
C HIS A 127 -18.14 7.03 -12.34
N ASP A 128 -19.22 7.21 -13.08
CA ASP A 128 -20.19 6.14 -13.35
C ASP A 128 -19.64 5.06 -14.29
N THR A 129 -18.52 5.34 -14.96
CA THR A 129 -17.86 4.43 -15.91
C THR A 129 -16.77 3.59 -15.26
N ILE A 130 -16.00 4.17 -14.33
CA ILE A 130 -14.75 3.53 -13.83
C ILE A 130 -14.60 3.44 -12.32
N ALA A 131 -15.41 4.11 -11.49
CA ALA A 131 -15.13 4.21 -10.05
C ALA A 131 -15.04 2.84 -9.33
N GLY A 132 -16.00 1.95 -9.60
CA GLY A 132 -15.98 0.59 -9.05
C GLY A 132 -14.80 -0.24 -9.56
N LEU A 133 -14.43 -0.07 -10.83
CA LEU A 133 -13.29 -0.77 -11.44
C LEU A 133 -11.95 -0.28 -10.86
N CYS A 134 -11.79 1.04 -10.72
CA CYS A 134 -10.63 1.65 -10.09
C CYS A 134 -10.46 1.20 -8.64
N THR A 135 -11.54 1.13 -7.87
CA THR A 135 -11.51 0.63 -6.48
C THR A 135 -11.02 -0.82 -6.43
N ARG A 136 -11.59 -1.70 -7.26
CA ARG A 136 -11.19 -3.11 -7.31
C ARG A 136 -9.75 -3.28 -7.79
N PHE A 137 -9.34 -2.52 -8.81
CA PHE A 137 -7.98 -2.56 -9.34
C PHE A 137 -6.94 -2.10 -8.30
N LYS A 138 -7.25 -1.11 -7.46
CA LYS A 138 -6.39 -0.74 -6.33
C LYS A 138 -6.27 -1.83 -5.28
N GLY A 139 -7.37 -2.54 -4.99
CA GLY A 139 -7.33 -3.73 -4.14
C GLY A 139 -6.43 -4.83 -4.73
N LEU A 140 -6.43 -4.97 -6.06
CA LEU A 140 -5.53 -5.86 -6.80
C LEU A 140 -4.07 -5.40 -6.72
N CYS A 141 -3.79 -4.10 -6.88
CA CYS A 141 -2.46 -3.52 -6.76
C CYS A 141 -1.87 -3.67 -5.36
N TYR A 142 -2.66 -3.37 -4.32
CA TYR A 142 -2.27 -3.64 -2.93
C TYR A 142 -1.82 -5.09 -2.74
N LYS A 143 -2.62 -6.04 -3.24
CA LYS A 143 -2.30 -7.47 -3.15
C LYS A 143 -1.05 -7.84 -3.94
N ARG A 144 -0.87 -7.28 -5.14
CA ARG A 144 0.30 -7.53 -6.00
C ARG A 144 1.58 -7.02 -5.33
N LEU A 145 1.56 -5.80 -4.81
CA LEU A 145 2.70 -5.20 -4.10
C LEU A 145 3.08 -6.06 -2.90
N TYR A 146 2.12 -6.42 -2.04
CA TYR A 146 2.37 -7.32 -0.92
C TYR A 146 2.99 -8.66 -1.34
N ALA A 147 2.45 -9.29 -2.39
CA ALA A 147 3.00 -10.53 -2.92
C ALA A 147 4.43 -10.37 -3.44
N ASP A 148 4.75 -9.26 -4.11
CA ASP A 148 6.12 -8.98 -4.58
C ASP A 148 7.12 -8.83 -3.43
N TYR A 149 6.74 -8.18 -2.33
CA TYR A 149 7.60 -8.07 -1.15
C TYR A 149 7.72 -9.41 -0.41
N GLU A 150 6.63 -10.16 -0.32
CA GLU A 150 6.63 -11.52 0.24
C GLU A 150 7.55 -12.47 -0.56
N ASP A 151 7.42 -12.49 -1.88
CA ASP A 151 8.23 -13.30 -2.78
C ASP A 151 9.72 -13.00 -2.61
N ARG A 152 10.11 -11.73 -2.44
CA ARG A 152 11.53 -11.34 -2.22
C ARG A 152 12.13 -12.00 -0.98
N ILE A 153 11.34 -12.20 0.07
CA ILE A 153 11.80 -12.85 1.31
C ILE A 153 11.69 -14.38 1.17
N LEU A 154 10.55 -14.89 0.72
CA LEU A 154 10.31 -16.33 0.65
C LEU A 154 11.23 -17.04 -0.34
N LEU A 155 11.45 -16.48 -1.53
CA LEU A 155 12.36 -17.07 -2.52
C LEU A 155 13.79 -17.18 -2.00
N ARG A 156 14.19 -16.26 -1.11
CA ARG A 156 15.50 -16.29 -0.47
C ARG A 156 15.61 -17.37 0.60
N VAL A 157 14.53 -17.58 1.36
CA VAL A 157 14.45 -18.60 2.41
C VAL A 157 14.36 -20.00 1.81
N ILE A 158 13.63 -20.13 0.70
CA ILE A 158 13.39 -21.39 0.00
C ILE A 158 14.61 -21.83 -0.84
N ASP A 159 15.41 -20.86 -1.31
CA ASP A 159 16.64 -21.05 -2.09
C ASP A 159 16.41 -21.81 -3.42
N ASP A 160 17.46 -22.05 -4.21
CA ASP A 160 17.45 -22.90 -5.42
C ASP A 160 17.18 -24.40 -5.13
N GLU A 161 16.85 -24.74 -3.88
CA GLU A 161 16.73 -26.09 -3.34
C GLU A 161 15.33 -26.71 -3.52
N LEU A 162 14.64 -26.33 -4.59
CA LEU A 162 13.37 -26.91 -5.04
C LEU A 162 13.59 -28.28 -5.72
N VAL A 163 14.35 -29.16 -5.07
CA VAL A 163 14.57 -30.55 -5.51
C VAL A 163 13.49 -31.42 -4.89
N TYR A 164 12.74 -32.13 -5.74
CA TYR A 164 11.69 -33.03 -5.30
C TYR A 164 12.26 -34.43 -4.98
N ASP A 165 11.67 -35.13 -4.02
CA ASP A 165 11.93 -36.55 -3.77
C ASP A 165 11.17 -37.45 -4.75
N GLU A 166 11.37 -38.77 -4.70
CA GLU A 166 10.70 -39.71 -5.59
C GLU A 166 9.16 -39.68 -5.47
N GLN A 167 8.62 -39.06 -4.43
CA GLN A 167 7.19 -38.90 -4.15
C GLN A 167 6.65 -37.52 -4.58
N GLY A 168 7.48 -36.66 -5.18
CA GLY A 168 7.07 -35.33 -5.64
C GLY A 168 6.97 -34.27 -4.54
N HIS A 169 7.53 -34.52 -3.36
CA HIS A 169 7.58 -33.54 -2.27
C HIS A 169 8.90 -32.75 -2.27
N TYR A 170 8.91 -31.60 -1.59
CA TYR A 170 10.08 -30.71 -1.48
C TYR A 170 10.64 -30.68 -0.05
N PRO A 171 11.20 -31.79 0.48
CA PRO A 171 11.52 -31.92 1.90
C PRO A 171 12.57 -30.91 2.38
N LYS A 172 13.52 -30.53 1.51
CA LYS A 172 14.56 -29.55 1.83
C LYS A 172 13.99 -28.14 1.94
N CYS A 173 13.17 -27.72 0.97
CA CYS A 173 12.42 -26.47 1.02
C CYS A 173 11.54 -26.38 2.28
N VAL A 174 10.75 -27.44 2.56
CA VAL A 174 9.86 -27.47 3.74
C VAL A 174 10.66 -27.31 5.03
N ARG A 175 11.79 -28.01 5.15
CA ARG A 175 12.66 -27.91 6.33
C ARG A 175 13.27 -26.51 6.50
N ASN A 176 13.75 -25.90 5.41
CA ASN A 176 14.32 -24.56 5.44
C ASN A 176 13.26 -23.52 5.82
N LEU A 177 12.09 -23.57 5.18
CA LEU A 177 10.97 -22.68 5.48
C LEU A 177 10.54 -22.78 6.95
N LEU A 178 10.29 -23.99 7.45
CA LEU A 178 9.92 -24.22 8.86
C LEU A 178 10.97 -23.68 9.84
N LYS A 179 12.25 -23.84 9.52
CA LYS A 179 13.36 -23.38 10.37
C LYS A 179 13.38 -21.86 10.50
N GLU A 180 13.05 -21.13 9.44
CA GLU A 180 13.13 -19.66 9.41
C GLU A 180 11.78 -18.99 9.73
N CYS A 181 10.67 -19.73 9.71
CA CYS A 181 9.33 -19.17 9.87
C CYS A 181 9.10 -18.34 11.13
N TYR A 182 9.73 -18.67 12.26
CA TYR A 182 9.60 -17.86 13.48
C TYR A 182 10.10 -16.42 13.32
N CYS A 183 10.90 -16.13 12.29
CA CYS A 183 11.34 -14.80 11.89
C CYS A 183 10.41 -14.11 10.88
N LEU A 184 9.64 -14.91 10.13
CA LEU A 184 8.83 -14.44 8.99
C LEU A 184 7.40 -14.09 9.40
N ILE A 185 6.82 -14.78 10.38
CA ILE A 185 5.40 -14.63 10.76
C ILE A 185 5.03 -13.20 11.17
N SER A 186 5.99 -12.43 11.68
CA SER A 186 5.80 -11.03 12.07
C SER A 186 5.76 -10.04 10.89
N MET A 187 6.07 -10.51 9.68
CA MET A 187 6.00 -9.70 8.46
C MET A 187 4.57 -9.57 7.92
N GLY A 188 3.62 -10.38 8.41
CA GLY A 188 2.20 -10.25 8.10
C GLY A 188 1.49 -11.59 7.87
N PRO A 189 0.16 -11.55 7.63
CA PRO A 189 -0.67 -12.76 7.56
C PRO A 189 -0.32 -13.71 6.41
N SER A 190 0.23 -13.21 5.30
CA SER A 190 0.63 -14.06 4.20
C SER A 190 1.85 -14.93 4.55
N MET A 191 2.82 -14.39 5.31
CA MET A 191 3.90 -15.21 5.88
C MET A 191 3.36 -16.24 6.87
N VAL A 192 2.35 -15.90 7.67
CA VAL A 192 1.64 -16.86 8.53
C VAL A 192 1.03 -17.99 7.69
N SER A 193 0.37 -17.66 6.58
CA SER A 193 -0.13 -18.63 5.59
C SER A 193 0.95 -19.58 5.12
N SER A 194 2.07 -19.02 4.66
CA SER A 194 3.18 -19.76 4.07
C SER A 194 3.84 -20.69 5.09
N CYS A 195 3.86 -20.27 6.35
CA CYS A 195 4.41 -21.03 7.47
C CYS A 195 3.45 -22.10 8.04
N PHE A 196 2.14 -21.96 7.81
CA PHE A 196 1.13 -22.99 8.11
C PHE A 196 1.04 -24.08 7.04
N LEU A 197 1.41 -23.76 5.81
CA LEU A 197 1.29 -24.65 4.66
C LEU A 197 2.64 -24.83 3.92
N PRO A 198 3.76 -25.17 4.61
CA PRO A 198 5.06 -25.25 3.95
C PRO A 198 5.10 -26.16 2.70
N PRO A 199 4.48 -27.36 2.69
CA PRO A 199 4.46 -28.20 1.50
C PRO A 199 3.78 -27.51 0.31
N GLN A 200 2.63 -26.87 0.53
CA GLN A 200 1.89 -26.16 -0.50
C GLN A 200 2.64 -24.91 -0.97
N THR A 201 3.29 -24.17 -0.07
CA THR A 201 4.13 -23.03 -0.42
C THR A 201 5.32 -23.47 -1.27
N CYS A 202 6.03 -24.52 -0.88
CA CYS A 202 7.14 -25.06 -1.66
C CYS A 202 6.69 -25.57 -3.04
N GLN A 203 5.56 -26.29 -3.09
CA GLN A 203 4.96 -26.75 -4.33
C GLN A 203 4.57 -25.58 -5.24
N TYR A 204 3.95 -24.53 -4.68
CA TYR A 204 3.57 -23.33 -5.42
C TYR A 204 4.79 -22.67 -6.10
N TYR A 205 5.90 -22.50 -5.39
CA TYR A 205 7.11 -21.92 -5.98
C TYR A 205 7.77 -22.85 -7.01
N ALA A 206 7.75 -24.17 -6.78
CA ALA A 206 8.32 -25.14 -7.71
C ALA A 206 7.52 -25.27 -9.02
N GLU A 207 6.21 -25.41 -8.94
CA GLU A 207 5.32 -25.48 -10.10
C GLU A 207 5.23 -24.12 -10.80
N GLY A 208 5.16 -23.04 -10.01
CA GLY A 208 5.15 -21.66 -10.47
C GLY A 208 6.39 -21.29 -11.26
N LYS A 209 7.57 -21.84 -10.94
CA LYS A 209 8.85 -21.54 -11.61
C LYS A 209 8.75 -21.59 -13.13
N LYS A 210 8.16 -22.64 -13.71
CA LYS A 210 8.09 -22.79 -15.17
C LYS A 210 7.10 -21.81 -15.82
N THR A 211 5.91 -21.67 -15.24
CA THR A 211 4.85 -20.82 -15.78
C THR A 211 5.16 -19.34 -15.59
N THR A 212 5.63 -18.97 -14.40
CA THR A 212 6.03 -17.60 -14.06
C THR A 212 7.24 -17.16 -14.88
N CYS A 213 8.29 -17.98 -15.00
CA CYS A 213 9.45 -17.60 -15.83
C CYS A 213 9.08 -17.39 -17.30
N ARG A 214 8.22 -18.25 -17.88
CA ARG A 214 7.74 -18.05 -19.26
C ARG A 214 6.99 -16.73 -19.42
N TYR A 215 6.18 -16.37 -18.43
CA TYR A 215 5.48 -15.10 -18.45
C TYR A 215 6.45 -13.92 -18.29
N LEU A 216 7.35 -13.95 -17.30
CA LEU A 216 8.32 -12.90 -17.07
C LEU A 216 9.28 -12.72 -18.26
N ASP A 217 9.66 -13.83 -18.93
CA ASP A 217 10.40 -13.80 -20.19
C ASP A 217 9.64 -13.02 -21.26
N LYS A 218 8.34 -13.26 -21.40
CA LYS A 218 7.50 -12.52 -22.36
C LYS A 218 7.38 -11.05 -21.95
N TYR A 219 7.09 -10.77 -20.68
CA TYR A 219 6.86 -9.42 -20.17
C TYR A 219 8.12 -8.54 -20.28
N LEU A 220 9.26 -9.05 -19.84
CA LEU A 220 10.56 -8.37 -19.98
C LEU A 220 11.05 -8.42 -21.43
N GLY A 221 10.72 -9.47 -22.19
CA GLY A 221 10.96 -9.52 -23.63
C GLY A 221 10.25 -8.40 -24.41
N GLY A 222 9.02 -8.05 -24.02
CA GLY A 222 8.32 -6.86 -24.52
C GLY A 222 9.11 -5.58 -24.27
N PHE A 223 9.68 -5.44 -23.06
CA PHE A 223 10.59 -4.33 -22.75
C PHE A 223 11.82 -4.29 -23.68
N PHE A 224 12.51 -5.41 -23.87
CA PHE A 224 13.70 -5.46 -24.74
C PHE A 224 13.40 -5.27 -26.23
N SER A 225 12.22 -5.67 -26.67
CA SER A 225 11.79 -5.49 -28.07
C SER A 225 11.31 -4.07 -28.37
N GLY A 226 11.28 -3.18 -27.37
CA GLY A 226 10.78 -1.83 -27.52
C GLY A 226 9.26 -1.78 -27.68
N GLU A 227 8.55 -2.83 -27.22
CA GLU A 227 7.10 -2.83 -27.19
C GLU A 227 6.63 -1.70 -26.27
N LYS A 228 5.92 -0.75 -26.88
CA LYS A 228 5.41 0.42 -26.18
C LYS A 228 4.20 0.00 -25.36
N LEU A 229 4.12 0.55 -24.15
CA LEU A 229 2.87 0.54 -23.41
C LEU A 229 1.88 1.45 -24.13
N ASP A 230 0.76 0.88 -24.57
CA ASP A 230 -0.36 1.61 -25.16
C ASP A 230 -1.54 1.59 -24.19
N ILE A 231 -2.16 2.76 -23.99
CA ILE A 231 -3.44 2.88 -23.31
C ILE A 231 -4.37 3.63 -24.24
N THR A 232 -5.47 2.96 -24.61
CA THR A 232 -6.48 3.52 -25.50
C THR A 232 -6.90 4.91 -25.03
N GLY A 233 -6.76 5.91 -25.91
CA GLY A 233 -7.01 7.32 -25.60
C GLY A 233 -5.75 8.17 -25.51
N TYR A 234 -4.57 7.56 -25.47
CA TYR A 234 -3.28 8.25 -25.55
C TYR A 234 -2.56 7.92 -26.85
N THR A 235 -1.86 8.91 -27.40
CA THR A 235 -1.01 8.75 -28.59
C THR A 235 0.47 8.89 -28.27
N GLN A 236 0.79 9.45 -27.10
CA GLN A 236 2.14 9.57 -26.61
C GLN A 236 2.60 8.24 -26.02
N GLU A 237 3.88 7.93 -26.25
CA GLU A 237 4.52 6.76 -25.66
C GLU A 237 4.59 6.90 -24.15
N ILE A 238 4.13 5.86 -23.45
CA ILE A 238 4.19 5.81 -21.99
C ILE A 238 5.60 5.36 -21.60
N PRO A 239 6.40 6.22 -20.93
CA PRO A 239 7.73 5.85 -20.50
C PRO A 239 7.64 4.73 -19.46
N ARG A 240 8.49 3.72 -19.64
CA ARG A 240 8.62 2.58 -18.72
C ARG A 240 9.62 2.93 -17.63
N ASN A 241 9.28 2.61 -16.39
CA ASN A 241 10.11 2.89 -15.23
C ASN A 241 10.91 1.63 -14.88
N ASN A 242 12.24 1.69 -14.97
CA ASN A 242 13.11 0.55 -14.66
C ASN A 242 12.85 -0.01 -13.25
N CYS A 243 12.56 0.86 -12.28
CA CYS A 243 12.34 0.46 -10.90
C CYS A 243 11.03 -0.27 -10.67
N SER A 244 10.06 -0.16 -11.60
CA SER A 244 8.85 -0.98 -11.56
C SER A 244 9.13 -2.46 -11.84
N PHE A 245 10.27 -2.79 -12.48
CA PHE A 245 10.68 -4.19 -12.71
C PHE A 245 11.40 -4.81 -11.52
N LEU A 246 11.60 -4.08 -10.43
CA LEU A 246 12.47 -4.52 -9.34
C LEU A 246 11.98 -5.82 -8.69
N GLY A 247 10.68 -5.91 -8.36
CA GLY A 247 10.08 -7.14 -7.80
C GLY A 247 10.20 -8.33 -8.75
N VAL A 248 9.81 -8.13 -10.01
CA VAL A 248 9.96 -9.09 -11.10
C VAL A 248 11.42 -9.54 -11.24
N CYS A 249 12.37 -8.63 -11.16
CA CYS A 249 13.79 -8.92 -11.32
C CYS A 249 14.34 -9.79 -10.19
N TYR A 250 13.93 -9.57 -8.94
CA TYR A 250 14.31 -10.46 -7.84
C TYR A 250 13.79 -11.88 -8.06
N TYR A 251 12.51 -12.01 -8.44
CA TYR A 251 11.95 -13.31 -8.80
C TYR A 251 12.73 -13.96 -9.95
N TYR A 252 12.99 -13.18 -11.00
CA TYR A 252 13.68 -13.64 -12.20
C TYR A 252 15.10 -14.15 -11.91
N LEU A 253 15.85 -13.41 -11.08
CA LEU A 253 17.20 -13.77 -10.69
C LEU A 253 17.24 -15.07 -9.89
N ALA A 254 16.27 -15.23 -8.98
CA ALA A 254 16.14 -16.41 -8.14
C ALA A 254 15.68 -17.65 -8.90
N GLN A 255 14.74 -17.52 -9.86
CA GLN A 255 14.02 -18.68 -10.39
C GLN A 255 14.17 -18.89 -11.91
N CYS A 256 14.56 -17.89 -12.67
CA CYS A 256 14.60 -17.99 -14.13
C CYS A 256 16.03 -18.17 -14.67
N ARG A 257 16.18 -18.45 -15.98
CA ARG A 257 17.48 -18.86 -16.56
C ARG A 257 18.04 -17.92 -17.64
N ASN A 258 17.26 -17.03 -18.23
CA ASN A 258 17.77 -16.20 -19.34
C ASN A 258 18.84 -15.22 -18.84
N GLN A 259 20.09 -15.43 -19.26
CA GLN A 259 21.23 -14.64 -18.79
C GLN A 259 21.15 -13.16 -19.20
N THR A 260 20.57 -12.86 -20.37
CA THR A 260 20.39 -11.47 -20.83
C THR A 260 19.49 -10.69 -19.87
N ILE A 261 18.37 -11.31 -19.48
CA ILE A 261 17.42 -10.72 -18.53
C ILE A 261 18.05 -10.61 -17.14
N LYS A 262 18.78 -11.65 -16.68
CA LYS A 262 19.51 -11.58 -15.42
C LYS A 262 20.53 -10.43 -15.39
N ASN A 263 21.26 -10.24 -16.48
CA ASN A 263 22.25 -9.16 -16.60
C ASN A 263 21.58 -7.79 -16.52
N PHE A 264 20.44 -7.59 -17.19
CA PHE A 264 19.64 -6.37 -17.07
C PHE A 264 19.14 -6.14 -15.65
N CYS A 265 18.59 -7.17 -15.01
CA CYS A 265 18.10 -7.08 -13.64
C CYS A 265 19.21 -6.69 -12.66
N ASN A 266 20.40 -7.31 -12.74
CA ASN A 266 21.52 -6.98 -11.87
C ASN A 266 22.16 -5.62 -12.19
N SER A 267 22.42 -5.35 -13.47
CA SER A 267 23.29 -4.24 -13.88
C SER A 267 22.53 -2.92 -14.05
N THR A 268 21.24 -3.00 -14.36
CA THR A 268 20.37 -1.83 -14.60
C THR A 268 19.41 -1.67 -13.45
N VAL A 269 18.46 -2.61 -13.27
CA VAL A 269 17.32 -2.41 -12.36
C VAL A 269 17.77 -2.37 -10.90
N ILE A 270 18.46 -3.41 -10.40
CA ILE A 270 18.89 -3.44 -8.99
C ILE A 270 19.89 -2.33 -8.71
N LYS A 271 20.87 -2.11 -9.59
CA LYS A 271 21.86 -1.05 -9.38
C LYS A 271 21.21 0.34 -9.30
N GLU A 272 20.36 0.69 -10.27
CA GLU A 272 19.70 2.00 -10.31
C GLU A 272 18.73 2.21 -9.13
N CYS A 273 18.00 1.16 -8.76
CA CYS A 273 16.86 1.27 -7.84
C CYS A 273 17.20 0.91 -6.38
N SER A 274 18.36 0.31 -6.11
CA SER A 274 18.83 -0.01 -4.75
C SER A 274 19.74 1.06 -4.14
N GLU A 275 20.11 2.12 -4.87
CA GLU A 275 21.03 3.16 -4.38
C GLU A 275 20.36 4.25 -3.50
N LYS A 276 19.03 4.38 -3.53
CA LYS A 276 18.30 5.38 -2.73
C LYS A 276 17.75 4.76 -1.45
N ASN A 277 18.52 4.84 -0.36
CA ASN A 277 18.02 4.49 0.97
C ASN A 277 17.25 5.66 1.57
N ASP A 278 16.10 5.38 2.20
CA ASP A 278 15.42 6.38 3.04
C ASP A 278 16.27 6.60 4.32
N PRO A 279 16.76 7.82 4.59
CA PRO A 279 17.46 8.14 5.82
C PRO A 279 16.69 7.73 7.08
N ASP A 280 15.35 7.76 7.03
CA ASP A 280 14.50 7.40 8.16
C ASP A 280 14.58 5.90 8.52
N LEU A 281 15.07 5.06 7.60
CA LEU A 281 15.12 3.60 7.75
C LEU A 281 16.56 3.05 7.79
N LEU A 282 17.58 3.91 7.80
CA LEU A 282 18.99 3.49 7.90
C LEU A 282 19.30 2.71 9.19
N PHE A 283 18.53 2.94 10.26
CA PHE A 283 18.68 2.22 11.53
C PHE A 283 18.38 0.71 11.40
N MET A 284 17.63 0.28 10.37
CA MET A 284 17.32 -1.14 10.16
C MET A 284 18.60 -1.97 9.98
N GLY A 285 19.65 -1.40 9.36
CA GLY A 285 20.96 -2.06 9.24
C GLY A 285 21.73 -2.17 10.56
N GLN A 286 21.31 -1.47 11.60
CA GLN A 286 21.92 -1.45 12.93
C GLN A 286 21.15 -2.28 13.96
N MET A 287 19.97 -2.81 13.59
CA MET A 287 19.14 -3.58 14.51
C MET A 287 19.81 -4.91 14.88
N ASP A 288 19.78 -5.25 16.18
CA ASP A 288 20.10 -6.61 16.62
C ASP A 288 18.95 -7.55 16.26
N LEU A 289 19.16 -8.31 15.18
CA LEU A 289 18.22 -9.33 14.69
C LEU A 289 18.28 -10.63 15.49
N GLY A 290 19.17 -10.74 16.48
CA GLY A 290 19.29 -11.90 17.36
C GLY A 290 19.35 -13.22 16.61
N THR A 291 18.42 -14.12 16.92
CA THR A 291 18.31 -15.45 16.31
C THR A 291 17.88 -15.42 14.85
N CYS A 292 17.34 -14.30 14.34
CA CYS A 292 16.94 -14.12 12.95
C CYS A 292 18.02 -13.47 12.08
N LYS A 293 19.20 -13.19 12.65
CA LYS A 293 20.34 -12.65 11.90
C LYS A 293 20.73 -13.52 10.71
N SER A 294 20.62 -14.85 10.83
CA SER A 294 20.90 -15.77 9.72
C SER A 294 19.84 -15.70 8.62
N THR A 295 18.57 -15.54 8.99
CA THR A 295 17.43 -15.47 8.05
C THR A 295 17.56 -14.30 7.11
N PHE A 296 17.87 -13.13 7.67
CA PHE A 296 18.02 -11.88 6.92
C PHE A 296 19.47 -11.59 6.55
N LYS A 297 20.36 -12.59 6.63
CA LYS A 297 21.76 -12.44 6.24
C LYS A 297 21.81 -12.06 4.76
N ASP A 298 22.52 -10.97 4.47
CA ASP A 298 22.67 -10.32 3.15
C ASP A 298 21.35 -9.79 2.53
N PHE A 299 20.29 -9.63 3.34
CA PHE A 299 19.05 -8.97 2.95
C PHE A 299 19.08 -7.50 3.40
N ASN A 300 18.87 -6.57 2.46
CA ASN A 300 18.86 -5.15 2.79
C ASN A 300 17.48 -4.72 3.33
N LEU A 301 17.31 -4.84 4.65
CA LEU A 301 16.07 -4.48 5.35
C LEU A 301 15.74 -2.98 5.22
N THR A 302 16.74 -2.10 5.23
CA THR A 302 16.51 -0.66 5.03
C THR A 302 15.81 -0.41 3.70
N TRP A 303 16.35 -0.97 2.62
CA TRP A 303 15.79 -0.81 1.29
C TRP A 303 14.42 -1.50 1.17
N TYR A 304 14.25 -2.70 1.73
CA TYR A 304 12.98 -3.43 1.71
C TYR A 304 11.84 -2.59 2.31
N PHE A 305 12.02 -2.09 3.53
CA PHE A 305 10.99 -1.28 4.19
C PHE A 305 10.86 0.12 3.58
N SER A 306 11.90 0.65 2.95
CA SER A 306 11.81 1.91 2.18
C SER A 306 10.91 1.73 0.97
N GLY A 307 11.00 0.57 0.31
CA GLY A 307 10.10 0.18 -0.77
C GLY A 307 8.65 0.07 -0.29
N GLU A 308 8.39 -0.72 0.76
CA GLU A 308 7.04 -0.85 1.31
C GLU A 308 6.45 0.51 1.72
N LYS A 309 7.27 1.41 2.30
CA LYS A 309 6.86 2.77 2.65
C LYS A 309 6.51 3.58 1.40
N GLY A 310 7.37 3.53 0.38
CA GLY A 310 7.20 4.23 -0.90
C GLY A 310 5.89 3.83 -1.58
N ASP A 311 5.63 2.53 -1.64
CA ASP A 311 4.47 1.92 -2.27
C ASP A 311 3.19 2.00 -1.42
N GLY A 312 3.26 2.55 -0.20
CA GLY A 312 2.10 2.74 0.66
C GLY A 312 1.60 1.46 1.34
N ILE A 313 2.46 0.44 1.48
CA ILE A 313 2.11 -0.86 2.07
C ILE A 313 2.97 -1.23 3.29
N LEU A 314 3.72 -0.29 3.85
CA LEU A 314 4.42 -0.51 5.12
C LEU A 314 3.44 -0.44 6.29
N PHE A 315 3.29 -1.55 7.00
CA PHE A 315 2.42 -1.67 8.16
C PHE A 315 3.11 -2.33 9.36
N PRO A 316 2.82 -1.90 10.61
CA PRO A 316 3.37 -2.47 11.84
C PRO A 316 2.70 -3.80 12.20
N HIS A 317 2.97 -4.85 11.42
CA HIS A 317 2.46 -6.19 11.67
C HIS A 317 2.98 -6.77 13.00
N LYS A 318 2.10 -7.46 13.73
CA LYS A 318 2.44 -8.13 14.99
C LYS A 318 2.55 -9.63 14.81
N ASP A 319 3.12 -10.31 15.80
CA ASP A 319 2.96 -11.75 15.90
C ASP A 319 1.46 -12.09 16.01
N PRO A 320 0.97 -13.10 15.27
CA PRO A 320 -0.44 -13.43 15.24
C PRO A 320 -0.93 -13.93 16.60
N TYR A 321 -2.11 -13.46 17.03
CA TYR A 321 -2.75 -13.94 18.26
C TYR A 321 -3.13 -15.42 18.17
N LEU A 322 -3.14 -16.11 19.32
CA LEU A 322 -3.48 -17.53 19.40
C LEU A 322 -4.85 -17.81 18.78
N THR A 323 -5.87 -17.02 19.11
CA THR A 323 -7.23 -17.19 18.57
C THR A 323 -7.24 -17.09 17.04
N SER A 324 -6.53 -16.13 16.45
CA SER A 324 -6.41 -15.97 15.00
C SER A 324 -5.75 -17.18 14.35
N LEU A 325 -4.67 -17.69 14.95
CA LEU A 325 -3.98 -18.92 14.50
C LEU A 325 -4.92 -20.14 14.55
N LEU A 326 -5.67 -20.30 15.63
CA LEU A 326 -6.62 -21.40 15.80
C LEU A 326 -7.77 -21.32 14.79
N ILE A 327 -8.35 -20.14 14.59
CA ILE A 327 -9.40 -19.91 13.59
C ILE A 327 -8.88 -20.27 12.20
N TYR A 328 -7.70 -19.75 11.83
CA TYR A 328 -7.09 -20.00 10.54
C TYR A 328 -6.79 -21.48 10.33
N GLY A 329 -6.03 -22.11 11.23
CA GLY A 329 -5.69 -23.53 11.15
C GLY A 329 -6.91 -24.45 11.13
N SER A 330 -7.97 -24.11 11.88
CA SER A 330 -9.24 -24.85 11.86
C SER A 330 -9.97 -24.69 10.52
N SER A 331 -9.92 -23.50 9.91
CA SER A 331 -10.55 -23.23 8.61
C SER A 331 -9.87 -23.96 7.45
N LEU A 332 -8.59 -24.34 7.60
CA LEU A 332 -7.87 -25.14 6.61
C LEU A 332 -8.36 -26.58 6.56
N ARG A 333 -9.05 -27.07 7.60
CA ARG A 333 -9.60 -28.43 7.65
C ARG A 333 -10.93 -28.48 6.91
N GLY A 334 -10.93 -29.19 5.77
CA GLY A 334 -12.09 -29.41 4.91
C GLY A 334 -13.13 -30.43 5.44
N THR A 335 -13.08 -30.79 6.71
CA THR A 335 -14.06 -31.71 7.30
C THR A 335 -15.40 -31.00 7.53
N PRO A 336 -16.56 -31.68 7.37
CA PRO A 336 -17.88 -31.09 7.60
C PRO A 336 -18.21 -30.83 9.08
N ALA A 337 -17.27 -31.08 10.00
CA ALA A 337 -17.45 -30.85 11.43
C ALA A 337 -17.52 -29.34 11.78
N SER A 338 -18.09 -29.03 12.94
CA SER A 338 -18.13 -27.66 13.47
C SER A 338 -16.73 -27.06 13.60
N LEU A 339 -16.62 -25.74 13.63
CA LEU A 339 -15.32 -25.07 13.78
C LEU A 339 -14.68 -25.43 15.13
N GLU A 340 -15.48 -25.56 16.19
CA GLU A 340 -15.03 -26.06 17.49
C GLU A 340 -14.38 -27.45 17.37
N GLN A 341 -15.03 -28.39 16.68
CA GLN A 341 -14.50 -29.74 16.54
C GLN A 341 -13.23 -29.75 15.67
N ARG A 342 -13.21 -28.99 14.58
CA ARG A 342 -12.01 -28.81 13.74
C ARG A 342 -10.84 -28.23 14.52
N CYS A 343 -11.10 -27.28 15.41
CA CYS A 343 -10.09 -26.70 16.30
C CYS A 343 -9.55 -27.73 17.29
N LYS A 344 -10.42 -28.50 17.94
CA LYS A 344 -10.01 -29.58 18.85
C LYS A 344 -9.18 -30.63 18.12
N ASP A 345 -9.56 -31.00 16.91
CA ASP A 345 -8.82 -31.97 16.11
C ASP A 345 -7.49 -31.40 15.59
N PHE A 346 -7.43 -30.10 15.31
CA PHE A 346 -6.19 -29.37 15.00
C PHE A 346 -5.20 -29.40 16.16
N LEU A 347 -5.66 -29.15 17.39
CA LEU A 347 -4.82 -29.23 18.58
C LEU A 347 -4.42 -30.67 18.95
N ARG A 348 -5.31 -31.65 18.72
CA ARG A 348 -5.04 -33.07 19.03
C ARG A 348 -4.02 -33.72 18.10
N SER A 349 -3.87 -33.23 16.87
CA SER A 349 -2.80 -33.69 15.98
C SER A 349 -1.47 -33.12 16.45
N ARG A 350 -0.92 -33.68 17.53
CA ARG A 350 0.35 -33.32 18.21
C ARG A 350 1.62 -33.46 17.32
N HIS A 351 1.44 -33.66 16.02
CA HIS A 351 2.49 -33.95 15.05
C HIS A 351 2.60 -32.89 13.93
N SER A 352 1.80 -31.83 13.94
CA SER A 352 1.94 -30.81 12.88
C SER A 352 3.20 -29.97 13.11
N SER A 353 3.99 -29.82 12.04
CA SER A 353 5.14 -28.93 11.99
C SER A 353 4.82 -27.50 12.46
N ASP A 354 3.56 -27.09 12.30
CA ASP A 354 3.02 -25.78 12.67
C ASP A 354 3.16 -25.48 14.17
N MET A 355 3.05 -26.50 15.03
CA MET A 355 3.19 -26.33 16.49
C MET A 355 4.57 -25.83 16.89
N TYR A 356 5.58 -26.02 16.06
CA TYR A 356 6.95 -25.60 16.36
C TYR A 356 7.30 -24.24 15.77
N VAL A 357 6.45 -23.70 14.89
CA VAL A 357 6.68 -22.42 14.20
C VAL A 357 6.13 -21.25 14.98
N PHE A 358 4.98 -21.42 15.64
CA PHE A 358 4.26 -20.37 16.35
C PHE A 358 4.42 -20.55 17.87
N PRO A 359 5.20 -19.69 18.57
CA PRO A 359 5.52 -19.90 19.99
C PRO A 359 4.29 -19.93 20.93
N ASN A 360 3.28 -19.11 20.63
CA ASN A 360 2.03 -19.04 21.37
C ASN A 360 1.17 -20.31 21.16
N LEU A 361 1.06 -20.79 19.91
CA LEU A 361 0.40 -22.06 19.62
C LEU A 361 1.12 -23.23 20.28
N ARG A 362 2.46 -23.24 20.20
CA ARG A 362 3.31 -24.25 20.85
C ARG A 362 3.00 -24.38 22.33
N THR A 363 3.10 -23.25 23.05
CA THR A 363 2.90 -23.19 24.49
C THR A 363 1.50 -23.69 24.87
N TYR A 364 0.51 -23.29 24.08
CA TYR A 364 -0.87 -23.72 24.28
C TYR A 364 -1.05 -25.23 24.03
N CYS A 365 -0.51 -25.77 22.94
CA CYS A 365 -0.55 -27.20 22.64
C CYS A 365 0.16 -28.06 23.69
N GLU A 366 1.34 -27.63 24.17
CA GLU A 366 2.12 -28.34 25.19
C GLU A 366 1.38 -28.43 26.53
N SER A 367 0.49 -27.47 26.83
CA SER A 367 -0.36 -27.51 28.03
C SER A 367 -1.47 -28.57 27.97
N GLY A 368 -1.77 -29.10 26.77
CA GLY A 368 -2.86 -30.06 26.56
C GLY A 368 -4.27 -29.47 26.67
N LEU A 369 -4.39 -28.14 26.82
CA LEU A 369 -5.66 -27.43 26.89
C LEU A 369 -6.35 -27.36 25.52
N THR A 370 -7.69 -27.31 25.53
CA THR A 370 -8.52 -27.12 24.33
C THR A 370 -9.67 -26.14 24.55
N ASP A 371 -9.63 -25.42 25.67
CA ASP A 371 -10.67 -24.49 26.11
C ASP A 371 -10.86 -23.30 25.17
N GLU A 372 -9.82 -22.86 24.47
CA GLU A 372 -9.90 -21.82 23.44
C GLU A 372 -10.78 -22.22 22.25
N CYS A 373 -10.87 -23.53 21.95
CA CYS A 373 -11.75 -24.05 20.91
C CYS A 373 -13.22 -24.12 21.34
N ASN A 374 -13.51 -24.09 22.64
CA ASN A 374 -14.90 -24.18 23.10
C ASN A 374 -15.69 -22.96 22.60
N ASN A 375 -16.88 -23.22 22.06
CA ASN A 375 -17.78 -22.20 21.55
C ASN A 375 -17.20 -21.40 20.36
N MET A 376 -16.21 -21.96 19.64
CA MET A 376 -15.51 -21.26 18.56
C MET A 376 -16.45 -20.79 17.44
N ASP A 377 -17.46 -21.60 17.09
CA ASP A 377 -18.47 -21.21 16.09
C ASP A 377 -19.20 -19.93 16.50
N ASN A 378 -19.61 -19.79 17.77
CA ASN A 378 -20.26 -18.58 18.27
C ASN A 378 -19.27 -17.40 18.40
N LYS A 379 -18.01 -17.65 18.78
CA LYS A 379 -16.96 -16.61 18.80
C LYS A 379 -16.78 -16.02 17.41
N VAL A 380 -16.62 -16.87 16.39
CA VAL A 380 -16.46 -16.44 14.99
C VAL A 380 -17.72 -15.75 14.47
N ASN A 381 -18.92 -16.26 14.74
CA ASN A 381 -20.16 -15.59 14.35
C ASN A 381 -20.26 -14.17 14.94
N LYS A 382 -19.87 -13.99 16.21
CA LYS A 382 -19.82 -12.67 16.85
C LYS A 382 -18.76 -11.77 16.20
N MET A 383 -17.57 -12.30 15.91
CA MET A 383 -16.51 -11.57 15.21
C MET A 383 -16.96 -11.13 13.81
N CYS A 384 -17.56 -12.03 13.02
CA CYS A 384 -18.12 -11.70 11.70
C CYS A 384 -19.22 -10.61 11.78
N THR A 385 -20.08 -10.68 12.79
CA THR A 385 -21.13 -9.68 13.00
C THR A 385 -20.55 -8.31 13.33
N ASN A 386 -19.58 -8.28 14.26
CA ASN A 386 -18.88 -7.05 14.64
C ASN A 386 -18.10 -6.45 13.47
N LEU A 387 -17.37 -7.29 12.72
CA LEU A 387 -16.61 -6.88 11.55
C LEU A 387 -17.51 -6.25 10.49
N ASN A 388 -18.66 -6.87 10.19
CA ASN A 388 -19.67 -6.31 9.29
C ASN A 388 -20.25 -4.99 9.78
N ALA A 389 -20.46 -4.83 11.09
CA ALA A 389 -20.91 -3.58 11.67
C ALA A 389 -19.86 -2.47 11.50
N THR A 390 -18.59 -2.76 11.80
CA THR A 390 -17.47 -1.85 11.59
C THR A 390 -17.34 -1.44 10.12
N PHE A 391 -17.48 -2.38 9.19
CA PHE A 391 -17.44 -2.06 7.76
C PHE A 391 -18.57 -1.13 7.31
N LYS A 392 -19.77 -1.27 7.86
CA LYS A 392 -20.89 -0.35 7.60
C LYS A 392 -20.62 1.04 8.17
N GLU A 393 -20.09 1.13 9.39
CA GLU A 393 -19.71 2.40 10.03
C GLU A 393 -18.65 3.15 9.20
N LEU A 394 -17.65 2.42 8.71
CA LEU A 394 -16.62 2.94 7.83
C LEU A 394 -17.12 3.24 6.41
N SER A 395 -18.38 2.94 6.10
CA SER A 395 -19.00 3.12 4.78
C SER A 395 -18.29 2.32 3.67
N LEU A 396 -17.65 1.20 4.00
CA LEU A 396 -16.94 0.35 3.03
C LEU A 396 -17.88 -0.43 2.09
N ASN A 397 -19.18 -0.39 2.40
CA ASN A 397 -20.26 -0.93 1.59
C ASN A 397 -20.84 0.09 0.60
N SER A 398 -20.43 1.36 0.65
CA SER A 398 -20.96 2.38 -0.25
C SER A 398 -20.27 2.34 -1.61
N SER A 399 -21.02 2.71 -2.65
CA SER A 399 -20.50 2.92 -4.01
C SER A 399 -19.83 4.28 -4.18
N GLU A 400 -19.78 5.10 -3.12
CA GLU A 400 -19.02 6.34 -3.12
C GLU A 400 -17.54 5.97 -3.06
N GLY A 401 -16.85 6.03 -4.21
CA GLY A 401 -15.47 5.57 -4.35
C GLY A 401 -14.55 6.03 -3.22
N VAL A 402 -13.53 5.21 -2.95
CA VAL A 402 -12.53 5.37 -1.86
C VAL A 402 -11.94 6.79 -1.76
N TRP A 403 -11.83 7.51 -2.88
CA TRP A 403 -11.34 8.89 -2.93
C TRP A 403 -12.28 9.96 -2.39
N ALA A 404 -13.60 9.78 -2.53
CA ALA A 404 -14.57 10.69 -1.94
C ALA A 404 -14.42 10.69 -0.41
N VAL A 405 -14.20 9.50 0.16
CA VAL A 405 -14.01 9.28 1.59
C VAL A 405 -12.70 9.88 2.11
N LEU A 406 -11.59 9.80 1.38
CA LEU A 406 -10.27 10.23 1.89
C LEU A 406 -9.90 11.70 1.68
N TRP A 407 -10.50 12.38 0.70
CA TRP A 407 -10.09 13.74 0.32
C TRP A 407 -11.19 14.79 0.41
N ASN A 408 -12.47 14.42 0.39
CA ASN A 408 -13.57 15.37 0.64
C ASN A 408 -14.02 15.36 2.10
N SER A 409 -13.65 14.33 2.86
CA SER A 409 -13.88 14.26 4.30
C SER A 409 -12.72 14.91 5.04
N THR A 410 -13.00 15.83 5.97
CA THR A 410 -12.04 16.15 7.03
C THR A 410 -11.84 14.93 7.92
N ALA A 411 -12.84 14.11 8.18
CA ALA A 411 -12.66 12.86 8.93
C ALA A 411 -11.94 11.80 8.09
N ASN A 412 -10.65 11.55 8.33
CA ASN A 412 -10.02 10.29 7.92
C ASN A 412 -10.80 9.17 8.66
N LYS A 413 -11.72 8.48 7.96
CA LYS A 413 -12.60 7.47 8.60
C LYS A 413 -11.83 6.25 9.11
N ILE A 414 -10.61 6.02 8.61
CA ILE A 414 -9.79 4.87 8.99
C ILE A 414 -8.36 5.31 9.34
N THR A 415 -7.83 4.77 10.43
CA THR A 415 -6.44 4.93 10.86
C THR A 415 -5.56 3.82 10.32
N THR A 416 -4.24 3.99 10.32
CA THR A 416 -3.33 2.89 9.90
C THR A 416 -3.42 1.66 10.81
N PRO A 417 -3.49 1.78 12.15
CA PRO A 417 -3.76 0.64 13.01
C PRO A 417 -5.08 -0.08 12.67
N GLN A 418 -6.15 0.66 12.35
CA GLN A 418 -7.41 0.05 11.90
C GLN A 418 -7.24 -0.68 10.56
N CYS A 419 -6.45 -0.14 9.63
CA CYS A 419 -6.13 -0.82 8.38
C CYS A 419 -5.49 -2.20 8.62
N ILE A 420 -4.52 -2.29 9.53
CA ILE A 420 -3.87 -3.56 9.86
C ILE A 420 -4.87 -4.51 10.47
N MET A 421 -5.51 -4.10 11.56
CA MET A 421 -6.45 -4.95 12.29
C MET A 421 -7.52 -5.51 11.34
N LEU A 422 -8.14 -4.65 10.53
CA LEU A 422 -9.20 -5.08 9.63
C LEU A 422 -8.68 -5.92 8.45
N THR A 423 -7.48 -5.65 7.92
CA THR A 423 -6.92 -6.46 6.82
C THR A 423 -6.47 -7.84 7.31
N GLU A 424 -5.96 -7.94 8.54
CA GLU A 424 -5.65 -9.19 9.22
C GLU A 424 -6.92 -9.98 9.53
N GLU A 425 -7.97 -9.34 10.05
CA GLU A 425 -9.28 -9.98 10.27
C GLU A 425 -9.88 -10.48 8.95
N CYS A 426 -9.82 -9.68 7.88
CA CYS A 426 -10.20 -10.11 6.53
C CYS A 426 -9.42 -11.34 6.06
N PHE A 427 -8.15 -11.47 6.44
CA PHE A 427 -7.33 -12.63 6.11
C PHE A 427 -7.74 -13.87 6.91
N TYR A 428 -7.82 -13.77 8.25
CA TYR A 428 -8.07 -14.91 9.13
C TYR A 428 -9.54 -15.38 9.09
N LEU A 429 -10.49 -14.45 8.93
CA LEU A 429 -11.92 -14.75 8.91
C LEU A 429 -12.51 -14.87 7.49
N GLY A 430 -11.74 -14.54 6.45
CA GLY A 430 -12.22 -14.48 5.06
C GLY A 430 -12.86 -15.77 4.54
N ARG A 431 -12.46 -16.93 5.07
CA ARG A 431 -13.03 -18.25 4.71
C ARG A 431 -14.30 -18.61 5.49
N LEU A 432 -14.60 -17.89 6.55
CA LEU A 432 -15.63 -18.23 7.53
C LEU A 432 -16.80 -17.23 7.52
N CYS A 433 -16.52 -15.94 7.34
CA CYS A 433 -17.56 -14.93 7.25
C CYS A 433 -18.11 -14.84 5.81
N SER A 434 -19.41 -15.07 5.65
CA SER A 434 -20.07 -14.87 4.37
C SER A 434 -20.23 -13.37 4.04
N GLY A 435 -20.09 -13.02 2.75
CA GLY A 435 -20.37 -11.67 2.25
C GLY A 435 -19.31 -10.60 2.54
N ILE A 436 -18.17 -10.94 3.16
CA ILE A 436 -17.13 -9.95 3.46
C ILE A 436 -16.08 -9.79 2.35
N LYS A 437 -16.08 -10.66 1.34
CA LYS A 437 -15.03 -10.69 0.31
C LYS A 437 -14.87 -9.36 -0.42
N ASP A 438 -15.95 -8.84 -1.02
CA ASP A 438 -15.93 -7.57 -1.75
C ASP A 438 -15.60 -6.40 -0.82
N ILE A 439 -16.05 -6.46 0.43
CA ILE A 439 -15.77 -5.43 1.43
C ILE A 439 -14.28 -5.43 1.81
N CYS A 440 -13.66 -6.60 1.92
CA CYS A 440 -12.22 -6.73 2.15
C CYS A 440 -11.39 -6.20 0.98
N VAL A 441 -11.91 -6.24 -0.26
CA VAL A 441 -11.26 -5.61 -1.42
C VAL A 441 -11.32 -4.09 -1.29
N ASN A 442 -12.48 -3.54 -0.94
CA ASN A 442 -12.64 -2.10 -0.69
C ASN A 442 -11.74 -1.62 0.46
N LEU A 443 -11.64 -2.42 1.53
CA LEU A 443 -10.73 -2.15 2.64
C LEU A 443 -9.27 -2.08 2.17
N ARG A 444 -8.81 -3.06 1.38
CA ARG A 444 -7.43 -3.04 0.83
C ARG A 444 -7.19 -1.82 -0.03
N ALA A 445 -8.13 -1.48 -0.91
CA ALA A 445 -8.03 -0.28 -1.76
C ALA A 445 -7.97 1.01 -0.92
N LEU A 446 -8.75 1.09 0.17
CA LEU A 446 -8.73 2.18 1.12
C LEU A 446 -7.37 2.26 1.83
N CYS A 447 -6.89 1.15 2.37
CA CYS A 447 -5.61 1.08 3.09
C CYS A 447 -4.41 1.40 2.20
N HIS A 448 -4.41 0.91 0.96
CA HIS A 448 -3.45 1.29 -0.08
C HIS A 448 -3.44 2.81 -0.27
N THR A 449 -4.63 3.41 -0.48
CA THR A 449 -4.74 4.84 -0.73
C THR A 449 -4.29 5.68 0.49
N VAL A 450 -4.58 5.22 1.72
CA VAL A 450 -4.08 5.85 2.95
C VAL A 450 -2.56 5.80 3.04
N GLY A 451 -1.96 4.64 2.78
CA GLY A 451 -0.51 4.47 2.80
C GLY A 451 0.19 5.32 1.74
N THR A 452 -0.31 5.32 0.50
CA THR A 452 0.21 6.14 -0.59
C THR A 452 0.08 7.63 -0.30
N LYS A 453 -1.07 8.07 0.25
CA LYS A 453 -1.25 9.46 0.72
C LYS A 453 -0.18 9.82 1.76
N ARG A 454 0.03 8.96 2.76
CA ARG A 454 1.00 9.18 3.83
C ARG A 454 2.44 9.26 3.32
N SER A 455 2.82 8.35 2.43
CA SER A 455 4.14 8.32 1.78
C SER A 455 4.43 9.64 1.04
N ASN A 456 3.45 10.12 0.27
CA ASN A 456 3.55 11.39 -0.46
C ASN A 456 3.62 12.60 0.48
N LEU A 457 2.79 12.64 1.53
CA LEU A 457 2.81 13.72 2.52
C LEU A 457 4.12 13.76 3.32
N ASN A 458 4.70 12.59 3.65
CA ASN A 458 6.03 12.51 4.28
C ASN A 458 7.12 13.06 3.37
N SER A 459 7.07 12.70 2.09
CA SER A 459 8.01 13.23 1.09
C SER A 459 7.87 14.75 0.96
N PHE A 460 6.65 15.26 0.90
CA PHE A 460 6.37 16.70 0.90
C PHE A 460 6.92 17.39 2.14
N TRP A 461 6.70 16.81 3.32
CA TRP A 461 7.17 17.35 4.59
C TRP A 461 8.69 17.44 4.69
N LYS A 462 9.38 16.37 4.30
CA LYS A 462 10.84 16.35 4.25
C LYS A 462 11.38 17.48 3.38
N LYS A 463 10.74 17.72 2.23
CA LYS A 463 11.08 18.82 1.34
C LYS A 463 10.77 20.19 1.93
N LEU A 464 9.62 20.35 2.58
CA LEU A 464 9.29 21.59 3.29
C LEU A 464 10.35 21.94 4.35
N LYS A 465 10.85 20.93 5.09
CA LYS A 465 11.92 21.10 6.08
C LYS A 465 13.27 21.44 5.46
N GLU A 466 13.61 20.85 4.31
CA GLU A 466 14.82 21.20 3.55
C GLU A 466 14.79 22.69 3.10
N GLU A 467 13.63 23.18 2.67
CA GLU A 467 13.44 24.58 2.22
C GLU A 467 13.39 25.58 3.38
N SER A 468 13.01 25.13 4.58
CA SER A 468 12.93 25.98 5.77
C SER A 468 13.52 25.27 7.00
N PRO A 469 14.86 25.13 7.10
CA PRO A 469 15.50 24.42 8.20
C PRO A 469 15.30 25.10 9.56
N SER A 470 15.08 26.42 9.55
CA SER A 470 14.83 27.25 10.73
C SER A 470 13.37 27.25 11.16
N LEU A 471 12.52 26.47 10.51
CA LEU A 471 11.12 26.33 10.88
C LEU A 471 11.05 25.54 12.20
N ASP A 472 11.13 26.27 13.32
CA ASP A 472 10.93 25.74 14.66
C ASP A 472 9.43 25.58 14.89
N LEU A 473 8.96 24.36 14.64
CA LEU A 473 7.54 23.98 14.72
C LEU A 473 7.15 23.54 16.13
N ASP A 474 8.11 23.54 17.05
CA ASP A 474 7.92 23.14 18.42
C ASP A 474 7.03 24.10 19.23
N VAL A 475 6.56 25.17 18.59
CA VAL A 475 5.65 26.19 19.12
C VAL A 475 4.16 25.81 18.88
N PHE A 476 3.86 24.74 18.16
CA PHE A 476 2.46 24.34 17.92
C PHE A 476 1.84 23.62 19.10
N ASN A 477 1.61 24.38 20.16
CA ASN A 477 0.67 23.98 21.19
C ASN A 477 -0.72 24.02 20.54
N PHE A 478 -1.20 22.86 20.08
CA PHE A 478 -2.49 22.68 19.38
C PHE A 478 -3.68 23.25 20.17
N GLU A 479 -3.50 23.47 21.47
CA GLU A 479 -4.48 24.04 22.40
C GLU A 479 -4.56 25.58 22.35
N ASN A 480 -3.58 26.27 21.76
CA ASN A 480 -3.57 27.73 21.63
C ASN A 480 -3.82 28.13 20.17
N GLU A 481 -5.10 28.36 19.83
CA GLU A 481 -5.58 28.82 18.51
C GLU A 481 -5.05 30.20 18.07
N SER A 482 -4.22 30.88 18.87
CA SER A 482 -3.82 32.29 18.69
C SER A 482 -2.50 32.51 17.94
N THR A 483 -1.83 31.46 17.45
CA THR A 483 -0.52 31.62 16.79
C THR A 483 -0.71 32.10 15.34
N SER A 484 -0.11 33.25 14.97
CA SER A 484 -0.17 33.77 13.59
C SER A 484 0.56 32.85 12.62
N TRP A 485 -0.19 32.13 11.79
CA TRP A 485 0.26 31.15 10.81
C TRP A 485 0.96 31.74 9.58
N SER A 486 1.19 33.05 9.55
CA SER A 486 1.75 33.77 8.39
C SER A 486 3.19 33.35 8.04
N SER A 487 3.98 32.89 9.03
CA SER A 487 5.39 32.51 8.84
C SER A 487 5.61 31.19 8.10
N VAL A 488 4.60 30.30 8.07
CA VAL A 488 4.66 28.97 7.43
C VAL A 488 4.04 28.93 6.03
N ASN A 489 3.23 29.93 5.68
CA ASN A 489 2.56 29.99 4.37
C ASN A 489 3.56 30.02 3.21
N LYS A 490 4.58 30.89 3.30
CA LYS A 490 5.58 31.03 2.23
C LYS A 490 6.42 29.77 2.01
N PRO A 491 6.93 29.09 3.05
CA PRO A 491 7.55 27.77 2.90
C PRO A 491 6.65 26.74 2.20
N ILE A 492 5.37 26.67 2.53
CA ILE A 492 4.44 25.72 1.91
C ILE A 492 4.20 26.07 0.45
N GLU A 493 4.02 27.35 0.13
CA GLU A 493 3.92 27.83 -1.23
C GLU A 493 5.15 27.46 -2.05
N ASN A 494 6.36 27.67 -1.50
CA ASN A 494 7.61 27.26 -2.13
C ASN A 494 7.66 25.75 -2.38
N ALA A 495 7.30 24.95 -1.38
CA ALA A 495 7.27 23.49 -1.50
C ALA A 495 6.23 23.04 -2.55
N CYS A 496 5.04 23.62 -2.58
CA CYS A 496 4.04 23.33 -3.59
C CYS A 496 4.48 23.76 -5.00
N ALA A 497 5.07 24.94 -5.14
CA ALA A 497 5.61 25.43 -6.42
C ALA A 497 6.65 24.47 -7.00
N LYS A 498 7.51 23.92 -6.15
CA LYS A 498 8.62 23.05 -6.55
C LYS A 498 8.21 21.57 -6.73
N PHE A 499 7.35 21.06 -5.84
CA PHE A 499 7.08 19.62 -5.73
C PHE A 499 5.63 19.22 -6.01
N GLY A 500 4.69 20.16 -6.08
CA GLY A 500 3.28 19.87 -6.36
C GLY A 500 3.07 19.17 -7.71
N ALA A 501 3.97 19.36 -8.68
CA ALA A 501 3.92 18.69 -9.97
C ALA A 501 4.54 17.29 -10.01
N THR A 502 4.97 16.72 -8.88
CA THR A 502 5.70 15.44 -8.87
C THR A 502 4.82 14.25 -9.22
N ASN A 503 3.56 14.27 -8.76
CA ASN A 503 2.54 13.27 -9.09
C ASN A 503 1.14 13.86 -8.89
N GLU A 504 0.12 13.13 -9.31
CA GLU A 504 -1.27 13.58 -9.29
C GLU A 504 -1.84 13.77 -7.88
N ILE A 505 -1.30 13.07 -6.88
CA ILE A 505 -1.72 13.19 -5.47
C ILE A 505 -1.25 14.53 -4.90
N LEU A 506 0.04 14.82 -5.02
CA LEU A 506 0.63 16.10 -4.58
C LEU A 506 0.06 17.27 -5.39
N PHE A 507 -0.19 17.07 -6.68
CA PHE A 507 -0.78 18.10 -7.54
C PHE A 507 -2.14 18.52 -7.01
N ARG A 508 -3.03 17.55 -6.77
CA ARG A 508 -4.36 17.82 -6.21
C ARG A 508 -4.31 18.37 -4.80
N TRP A 509 -3.35 17.91 -3.99
CA TRP A 509 -3.18 18.43 -2.65
C TRP A 509 -2.80 19.92 -2.68
N CYS A 510 -1.78 20.30 -3.45
CA CYS A 510 -1.36 21.69 -3.63
C CYS A 510 -2.39 22.59 -4.34
N LEU A 511 -3.31 21.99 -5.11
CA LEU A 511 -4.40 22.71 -5.78
C LEU A 511 -5.50 23.19 -4.83
N ARG A 512 -5.62 22.65 -3.61
CA ARG A 512 -6.80 22.85 -2.75
C ARG A 512 -6.58 23.74 -1.52
N PRO A 513 -7.25 24.90 -1.46
CA PRO A 513 -7.80 25.41 -0.21
C PRO A 513 -9.34 25.35 -0.29
N THR A 514 -9.92 24.41 0.47
CA THR A 514 -11.33 24.12 0.83
C THR A 514 -12.42 23.85 -0.23
N SER A 515 -13.24 22.86 0.11
CA SER A 515 -14.30 22.18 -0.64
C SER A 515 -15.67 22.87 -0.58
N SER A 516 -15.73 24.20 -0.58
CA SER A 516 -17.00 24.90 -0.73
C SER A 516 -17.07 25.45 -2.16
N THR A 517 -17.94 24.87 -2.99
CA THR A 517 -18.43 25.57 -4.18
C THR A 517 -19.65 26.41 -3.80
N PRO A 518 -19.67 27.72 -4.09
CA PRO A 518 -18.58 28.49 -4.69
C PRO A 518 -17.53 28.86 -3.63
N PRO A 519 -16.24 28.91 -3.98
CA PRO A 519 -15.22 29.32 -3.02
C PRO A 519 -15.53 30.76 -2.60
N PRO A 520 -15.50 31.09 -1.29
CA PRO A 520 -15.52 32.48 -0.91
C PRO A 520 -14.32 33.18 -1.57
N PRO A 521 -14.41 34.49 -1.88
CA PRO A 521 -13.36 35.26 -2.57
C PRO A 521 -11.99 35.29 -1.85
N HIS A 522 -11.87 34.62 -0.70
CA HIS A 522 -10.66 34.48 0.11
C HIS A 522 -10.50 33.03 0.62
N THR A 523 -10.29 32.06 -0.28
CA THR A 523 -9.67 30.79 0.10
C THR A 523 -8.18 31.04 0.34
N SER A 524 -7.76 31.00 1.61
CA SER A 524 -6.40 31.39 2.01
C SER A 524 -5.49 30.16 2.09
N ILE A 525 -4.18 30.33 1.90
CA ILE A 525 -3.14 29.30 2.14
C ILE A 525 -3.24 28.70 3.56
N SER A 526 -3.87 29.40 4.50
CA SER A 526 -4.21 28.89 5.84
C SER A 526 -4.95 27.54 5.78
N ASP A 527 -5.76 27.29 4.75
CA ASP A 527 -6.53 26.05 4.62
C ASP A 527 -5.66 24.84 4.25
N LEU A 528 -4.63 25.04 3.41
CA LEU A 528 -3.66 24.00 3.03
C LEU A 528 -2.82 23.58 4.23
N PHE A 529 -2.33 24.56 4.98
CA PHE A 529 -1.55 24.29 6.18
C PHE A 529 -2.39 23.67 7.29
N THR A 530 -3.61 24.18 7.52
CA THR A 530 -4.56 23.60 8.48
C THR A 530 -4.83 22.14 8.14
N ARG A 531 -4.98 21.81 6.85
CA ARG A 531 -5.14 20.43 6.39
C ARG A 531 -3.89 19.59 6.64
N LEU A 532 -2.70 20.12 6.36
CA LEU A 532 -1.44 19.44 6.64
C LEU A 532 -1.31 19.11 8.12
N LEU A 533 -1.55 20.09 8.99
CA LEU A 533 -1.54 19.94 10.44
C LEU A 533 -2.61 18.96 10.92
N TYR A 534 -3.80 18.99 10.31
CA TYR A 534 -4.85 18.04 10.61
C TYR A 534 -4.41 16.60 10.29
N ASP A 535 -3.89 16.37 9.08
CA ASP A 535 -3.37 15.05 8.66
C ASP A 535 -2.21 14.60 9.58
N PHE A 536 -1.32 15.50 10.01
CA PHE A 536 -0.25 15.20 10.95
C PHE A 536 -0.72 14.95 12.38
N SER A 537 -1.70 15.73 12.87
CA SER A 537 -2.29 15.58 14.19
C SER A 537 -2.98 14.23 14.34
N TRP A 538 -3.69 13.78 13.32
CA TRP A 538 -4.26 12.43 13.31
C TRP A 538 -3.19 11.35 13.39
N ARG A 539 -2.11 11.50 12.63
CA ARG A 539 -0.98 10.55 12.69
C ARG A 539 -0.27 10.56 14.04
N HIS A 540 -0.14 11.73 14.67
CA HIS A 540 0.37 11.87 16.03
C HIS A 540 -0.52 11.12 17.02
N LYS A 541 -1.84 11.36 17.00
CA LYS A 541 -2.81 10.65 17.84
C LYS A 541 -2.73 9.14 17.65
N ASP A 542 -2.66 8.66 16.40
CA ASP A 542 -2.50 7.25 16.07
C ASP A 542 -1.21 6.66 16.68
N LEU A 543 -0.10 7.40 16.58
CA LEU A 543 1.19 6.96 17.11
C LEU A 543 1.21 6.94 18.65
N VAL A 544 0.67 7.98 19.30
CA VAL A 544 0.53 8.04 20.76
C VAL A 544 -0.35 6.90 21.26
N TRP A 545 -1.48 6.66 20.60
CA TRP A 545 -2.35 5.53 20.93
C TRP A 545 -1.60 4.21 20.80
N SER A 546 -0.82 4.04 19.73
CA SER A 546 -0.01 2.83 19.52
C SER A 546 1.00 2.60 20.63
N PHE A 547 1.64 3.65 21.16
CA PHE A 547 2.57 3.51 22.29
C PHE A 547 1.89 3.03 23.58
N ASN A 548 0.68 3.50 23.85
CA ASN A 548 -0.08 3.12 25.04
C ASN A 548 -0.55 1.65 25.03
N TYR A 549 -0.54 1.00 23.86
CA TYR A 549 -0.96 -0.40 23.68
C TYR A 549 0.23 -1.35 23.41
N THR A 550 1.46 -0.91 23.67
CA THR A 550 2.67 -1.74 23.50
C THR A 550 3.25 -2.20 24.83
N ASP A 551 2.72 -3.30 25.36
CA ASP A 551 3.43 -4.13 26.34
C ASP A 551 4.22 -5.22 25.58
N GLY A 552 5.56 -5.17 25.60
CA GLY A 552 6.43 -6.23 25.08
C GLY A 552 7.52 -5.82 24.08
N ASN A 553 8.22 -6.82 23.54
CA ASN A 553 9.21 -6.63 22.47
C ASN A 553 8.48 -6.38 21.14
N ARG A 554 8.92 -5.34 20.42
CA ARG A 554 8.35 -4.99 19.10
C ARG A 554 8.90 -5.89 18.01
N THR A 555 8.05 -6.20 17.03
CA THR A 555 8.46 -6.92 15.82
C THR A 555 9.33 -6.05 14.91
N LEU A 556 9.95 -6.67 13.91
CA LEU A 556 10.78 -5.97 12.94
C LEU A 556 9.97 -4.93 12.13
N THR A 557 8.77 -5.30 11.71
CA THR A 557 7.82 -4.44 10.97
C THR A 557 7.28 -3.31 11.83
N GLU A 558 6.95 -3.58 13.11
CA GLU A 558 6.60 -2.53 14.07
C GLU A 558 7.74 -1.51 14.21
N CYS A 559 8.97 -1.98 14.37
CA CYS A 559 10.12 -1.09 14.47
C CYS A 559 10.31 -0.26 13.19
N ALA A 560 10.27 -0.88 12.00
CA ALA A 560 10.39 -0.18 10.72
C ALA A 560 9.34 0.94 10.59
N TYR A 561 8.08 0.61 10.83
CA TYR A 561 6.97 1.56 10.69
C TYR A 561 7.01 2.66 11.76
N TYR A 562 7.02 2.31 13.05
CA TYR A 562 6.91 3.31 14.11
C TYR A 562 8.12 4.24 14.16
N PHE A 563 9.31 3.74 13.80
CA PHE A 563 10.50 4.58 13.75
C PHE A 563 10.45 5.57 12.58
N SER A 564 10.02 5.12 11.40
CA SER A 564 9.77 6.01 10.26
C SER A 564 8.77 7.11 10.62
N GLU A 565 7.71 6.75 11.35
CA GLU A 565 6.72 7.71 11.83
C GLU A 565 7.27 8.66 12.90
N CYS A 566 8.06 8.16 13.84
CA CYS A 566 8.77 8.97 14.80
C CYS A 566 9.69 9.99 14.14
N ASN A 567 10.46 9.61 13.12
CA ASN A 567 11.34 10.56 12.42
C ASN A 567 10.54 11.63 11.69
N SER A 568 9.40 11.26 11.11
CA SER A 568 8.51 12.22 10.44
C SER A 568 7.87 13.17 11.45
N LEU A 569 7.34 12.65 12.57
CA LEU A 569 6.46 13.38 13.48
C LEU A 569 7.19 14.05 14.66
N SER A 570 8.29 13.50 15.16
CA SER A 570 9.05 14.11 16.28
C SER A 570 9.68 15.45 15.92
N THR A 571 9.80 15.73 14.62
CA THR A 571 10.23 17.03 14.10
C THR A 571 9.11 18.09 14.14
N ILE A 572 7.89 17.67 14.45
CA ILE A 572 6.67 18.50 14.54
C ILE A 572 6.17 18.56 15.98
N PHE A 573 6.24 17.43 16.69
CA PHE A 573 5.62 17.22 18.00
C PHE A 573 6.68 16.85 19.04
N ARG A 574 7.18 17.83 19.82
CA ARG A 574 8.23 17.62 20.84
C ARG A 574 7.86 16.57 21.87
N ASP A 575 6.57 16.44 22.22
CA ASP A 575 6.06 15.48 23.20
C ASP A 575 6.33 14.01 22.78
N LEU A 576 6.53 13.75 21.48
CA LEU A 576 6.95 12.45 20.99
C LEU A 576 8.43 12.13 21.26
N THR A 577 9.28 13.12 21.56
CA THR A 577 10.74 12.92 21.66
C THR A 577 11.11 11.82 22.65
N HIS A 578 10.47 11.81 23.83
CA HIS A 578 10.72 10.79 24.84
C HIS A 578 10.28 9.40 24.33
N ASN A 579 9.05 9.27 23.86
CA ASN A 579 8.49 8.01 23.37
C ASN A 579 9.27 7.45 22.17
N CYS A 580 9.65 8.31 21.23
CA CYS A 580 10.45 7.93 20.06
C CYS A 580 11.88 7.53 20.44
N THR A 581 12.49 8.21 21.43
CA THR A 581 13.80 7.81 21.97
C THR A 581 13.72 6.44 22.67
N THR A 582 12.66 6.20 23.44
CA THR A 582 12.40 4.91 24.07
C THR A 582 12.16 3.82 23.03
N LEU A 583 11.33 4.08 22.01
CA LEU A 583 11.12 3.20 20.87
C LEU A 583 12.44 2.80 20.20
N ARG A 584 13.29 3.78 19.91
CA ARG A 584 14.61 3.55 19.33
C ARG A 584 15.44 2.60 20.17
N LYS A 585 15.53 2.86 21.48
CA LYS A 585 16.28 2.00 22.42
C LYS A 585 15.71 0.59 22.44
N THR A 586 14.40 0.42 22.49
CA THR A 586 13.74 -0.90 22.47
C THR A 586 14.04 -1.65 21.17
N CYS A 587 13.89 -1.00 20.02
CA CYS A 587 14.13 -1.62 18.70
C CYS A 587 15.60 -1.98 18.47
N LEU A 588 16.54 -1.15 18.94
CA LEU A 588 17.98 -1.43 18.81
C LEU A 588 18.47 -2.49 19.80
N ASN A 589 17.90 -2.57 21.02
CA ASN A 589 18.36 -3.47 22.08
C ASN A 589 17.78 -4.89 22.03
N GLY A 590 17.00 -5.21 20.98
CA GLY A 590 16.82 -6.59 20.56
C GLY A 590 15.43 -6.93 20.06
N TYR A 591 15.33 -7.16 18.75
CA TYR A 591 14.37 -8.11 18.24
C TYR A 591 14.86 -9.51 18.64
N LYS A 592 14.28 -10.06 19.70
CA LYS A 592 14.61 -11.40 20.22
C LYS A 592 13.39 -12.31 20.09
N PRO A 593 13.02 -12.73 18.87
CA PRO A 593 12.04 -13.79 18.75
C PRO A 593 12.65 -15.02 19.42
N LYS A 594 11.89 -15.61 20.35
CA LYS A 594 12.32 -16.82 21.04
C LYS A 594 12.40 -17.92 20.00
N LYS A 595 13.62 -18.28 19.58
CA LYS A 595 13.84 -19.43 18.70
C LYS A 595 13.24 -20.65 19.42
N PRO A 596 12.25 -21.33 18.82
CA PRO A 596 11.77 -22.59 19.35
C PRO A 596 12.96 -23.54 19.40
N THR A 597 13.21 -24.17 20.54
CA THR A 597 14.25 -25.21 20.64
C THR A 597 13.87 -26.33 19.68
N LEU A 598 14.50 -26.36 18.50
CA LEU A 598 14.32 -27.41 17.51
C LEU A 598 15.01 -28.67 18.05
N MET A 599 14.26 -29.76 18.23
CA MET A 599 14.84 -31.03 18.66
C MET A 599 15.45 -31.77 17.47
N LYS A 600 16.58 -32.43 17.74
CA LYS A 600 17.49 -33.18 16.87
C LYS A 600 16.89 -34.43 16.18
N SER A 601 15.60 -34.45 15.86
CA SER A 601 14.95 -35.62 15.26
C SER A 601 13.90 -35.21 14.22
N ILE A 602 14.38 -34.94 13.01
CA ILE A 602 13.70 -35.30 11.76
C ILE A 602 14.64 -36.25 11.04
#